data_AF-E6YB79-F1
#
_entry.id   AF-E6YB79-F1
#
_cell.length_a   1.000
_cell.length_b   1.000
_cell.length_c   1.000
_cell.angle_alpha   90.00
_cell.angle_beta   90.00
_cell.angle_gamma   90.00
#
_symmetry.space_group_name_H-M   'P 1'
#
loop_
_entity.id
_entity.type
_entity.pdbx_description
1 polymer ?
#
loop_
_entity_poly.entity_id
_entity_poly.type
_entity_poly.pdbx_seq_one_letter_code
_entity_poly.pdbx_strand_id
1 'polypeptide(L)'
;MHPSQIVLYLSLLIVLGPVVLSEQETQQQQQQQQQQQQPSATSPEDTELCATCEVRQQIKTMRLNAIKSQILSKLRMKEAPNISRDIVKQLLPKAPPLQQLLDQYDVLGDDNRDVVMEEDDEHAITETIMMMATEPEPVVQVDGEPRCCFFSFTQKIQANRIV
;
A
#
# COMPACT_ATOMS: atom_id res chain seq x y z
N MET A 1 7.37 -41.38 -58.46
CA MET A 1 7.72 -41.41 -57.02
C MET A 1 7.62 -39.99 -56.49
N HIS A 2 7.14 -39.81 -55.25
CA HIS A 2 7.25 -38.57 -54.42
C HIS A 2 6.12 -37.51 -54.34
N PRO A 3 4.85 -37.67 -54.77
CA PRO A 3 3.84 -36.67 -54.40
C PRO A 3 3.51 -36.72 -52.89
N SER A 4 3.56 -37.91 -52.28
CA SER A 4 3.23 -38.12 -50.85
C SER A 4 4.30 -37.58 -49.88
N GLN A 5 5.58 -37.61 -50.27
CA GLN A 5 6.66 -37.05 -49.45
C GLN A 5 6.67 -35.52 -49.44
N ILE A 6 6.32 -34.89 -50.56
CA ILE A 6 6.28 -33.42 -50.66
C ILE A 6 5.19 -32.85 -49.73
N VAL A 7 4.04 -33.52 -49.64
CA VAL A 7 2.94 -33.11 -48.74
C VAL A 7 3.35 -33.27 -47.27
N LEU A 8 4.06 -34.36 -46.92
CA LEU A 8 4.57 -34.57 -45.55
C LEU A 8 5.62 -33.51 -45.14
N TYR A 9 6.51 -33.11 -46.05
CA TYR A 9 7.48 -32.05 -45.78
C TYR A 9 6.82 -30.67 -45.64
N LEU A 10 5.82 -30.35 -46.46
CA LEU A 10 5.05 -29.11 -46.34
C LEU A 10 4.28 -29.03 -45.01
N SER A 11 3.74 -30.15 -44.53
CA SER A 11 3.09 -30.18 -43.20
C SER A 11 4.07 -30.04 -42.05
N LEU A 12 5.32 -30.52 -42.18
CA LEU A 12 6.34 -30.40 -41.13
C LEU A 12 6.87 -28.95 -41.00
N LEU A 13 6.94 -28.21 -42.11
CA LEU A 13 7.39 -26.80 -42.12
C LEU A 13 6.40 -25.82 -41.49
N ILE A 14 5.12 -26.20 -41.34
CA ILE A 14 4.08 -25.37 -40.70
C ILE A 14 4.15 -25.45 -39.17
N VAL A 15 4.77 -26.50 -38.60
CA VAL A 15 4.78 -26.74 -37.14
C VAL A 15 6.04 -26.15 -36.45
N LEU A 16 7.08 -25.78 -37.21
CA LEU A 16 8.38 -25.36 -36.66
C LEU A 16 8.85 -23.96 -37.10
N GLY A 17 7.99 -23.14 -37.71
CA GLY A 17 8.33 -21.76 -38.07
C GLY A 17 7.96 -20.76 -36.96
N PRO A 18 8.88 -19.90 -36.49
CA PRO A 18 8.49 -18.77 -35.66
C PRO A 18 7.69 -17.80 -36.54
N VAL A 19 6.45 -17.52 -36.13
CA VAL A 19 5.65 -16.44 -36.70
C VAL A 19 6.29 -15.13 -36.26
N VAL A 20 7.21 -14.62 -37.07
CA VAL A 20 7.61 -13.23 -37.11
C VAL A 20 6.82 -12.59 -38.24
N LEU A 21 5.89 -11.70 -37.90
CA LEU A 21 5.31 -10.74 -38.84
C LEU A 21 5.02 -9.41 -38.12
N SER A 22 5.95 -8.48 -38.34
CA SER A 22 5.80 -7.05 -38.61
C SER A 22 4.69 -6.24 -37.92
N GLU A 23 5.09 -5.47 -36.89
CA GLU A 23 5.35 -4.00 -36.96
C GLU A 23 4.45 -3.10 -37.82
N GLN A 24 3.38 -2.55 -37.22
CA GLN A 24 2.77 -1.20 -37.39
C GLN A 24 1.54 -1.23 -36.45
N GLU A 25 1.43 -0.51 -35.34
CA GLU A 25 1.40 0.95 -35.19
C GLU A 25 1.70 1.31 -33.72
N THR A 26 2.82 2.01 -33.46
CA THR A 26 3.08 2.58 -32.12
C THR A 26 3.70 3.98 -32.24
N GLN A 27 2.95 4.92 -32.82
CA GLN A 27 3.20 6.36 -32.65
C GLN A 27 2.12 6.97 -31.75
N GLN A 28 2.03 6.56 -30.48
CA GLN A 28 1.30 7.34 -29.47
C GLN A 28 1.51 6.86 -28.03
N GLN A 29 2.76 6.69 -27.58
CA GLN A 29 2.99 6.57 -26.13
C GLN A 29 4.43 6.90 -25.72
N GLN A 30 4.93 8.05 -26.19
CA GLN A 30 6.29 8.51 -25.86
C GLN A 30 6.33 9.64 -24.82
N GLN A 31 5.37 9.72 -23.88
CA GLN A 31 5.41 10.83 -22.90
C GLN A 31 5.18 10.52 -21.42
N GLN A 32 5.12 9.26 -20.98
CA GLN A 32 5.14 8.95 -19.54
C GLN A 32 6.09 7.81 -19.23
N GLN A 33 7.39 8.07 -19.36
CA GLN A 33 8.41 7.27 -18.68
C GLN A 33 9.64 8.15 -18.41
N GLN A 34 9.51 9.07 -17.46
CA GLN A 34 10.62 9.67 -16.73
C GLN A 34 10.24 9.72 -15.25
N GLN A 35 10.37 8.59 -14.57
CA GLN A 35 10.92 8.47 -13.20
C GLN A 35 10.67 7.05 -12.68
N GLN A 36 11.55 6.13 -13.07
CA GLN A 36 12.14 5.20 -12.11
C GLN A 36 13.37 4.58 -12.77
N GLN A 37 14.51 4.90 -12.17
CA GLN A 37 15.84 4.54 -12.66
C GLN A 37 16.01 3.03 -12.72
N GLN A 38 16.45 2.61 -13.90
CA GLN A 38 17.07 1.34 -14.24
C GLN A 38 18.44 1.22 -13.55
N PRO A 39 18.89 -0.02 -13.28
CA PRO A 39 19.96 -0.61 -14.10
C PRO A 39 19.54 -2.02 -14.56
N SER A 40 20.01 -2.67 -15.61
CA SER A 40 20.68 -2.43 -16.89
C SER A 40 20.55 -3.81 -17.59
N ALA A 41 20.53 -3.86 -18.93
CA ALA A 41 20.44 -5.03 -19.81
C ALA A 41 21.21 -6.29 -19.32
N THR A 42 20.86 -7.56 -19.57
CA THR A 42 20.67 -8.35 -20.82
C THR A 42 20.50 -9.82 -20.34
N SER A 43 19.52 -10.65 -20.71
CA SER A 43 19.54 -11.69 -21.78
C SER A 43 18.41 -12.73 -21.46
N PRO A 44 17.94 -13.56 -22.41
CA PRO A 44 16.86 -14.53 -22.18
C PRO A 44 17.33 -15.92 -21.68
N GLU A 45 18.55 -16.03 -21.14
CA GLU A 45 19.13 -17.31 -20.74
C GLU A 45 19.87 -17.14 -19.41
N ASP A 46 19.10 -17.11 -18.33
CA ASP A 46 19.43 -17.59 -16.98
C ASP A 46 18.30 -17.14 -16.06
N THR A 47 17.14 -17.81 -16.21
CA THR A 47 16.15 -17.82 -15.13
C THR A 47 16.68 -18.77 -14.06
N GLU A 48 17.77 -18.39 -13.38
CA GLU A 48 18.07 -19.00 -12.09
C GLU A 48 16.81 -18.79 -11.24
N LEU A 49 16.14 -19.90 -10.94
CA LEU A 49 14.90 -19.93 -10.18
C LEU A 49 15.20 -19.37 -8.80
N CYS A 50 15.01 -18.06 -8.64
CA CYS A 50 15.14 -17.37 -7.38
C CYS A 50 14.09 -17.94 -6.42
N ALA A 51 14.49 -18.87 -5.55
CA ALA A 51 13.60 -19.53 -4.60
C ALA A 51 12.87 -18.52 -3.70
N THR A 52 13.55 -17.43 -3.32
CA THR A 52 12.95 -16.32 -2.56
C THR A 52 11.86 -15.59 -3.36
N CYS A 53 12.02 -15.48 -4.67
CA CYS A 53 11.06 -14.83 -5.56
C CYS A 53 9.80 -15.70 -5.73
N GLU A 54 9.96 -17.03 -5.80
CA GLU A 54 8.84 -17.97 -5.82
C GLU A 54 8.02 -17.90 -4.51
N VAL A 55 8.69 -17.93 -3.36
CA VAL A 55 8.01 -17.76 -2.06
C VAL A 55 7.29 -16.41 -1.99
N ARG A 56 7.91 -15.33 -2.46
CA ARG A 56 7.28 -14.01 -2.52
C ARG A 56 6.04 -14.02 -3.43
N GLN A 57 6.10 -14.73 -4.56
CA GLN A 57 4.96 -14.88 -5.47
C GLN A 57 3.83 -15.68 -4.81
N GLN A 58 4.14 -16.78 -4.10
CA GLN A 58 3.16 -17.58 -3.35
C GLN A 58 2.49 -16.77 -2.23
N ILE A 59 3.25 -15.96 -1.48
CA ILE A 59 2.69 -15.07 -0.45
C ILE A 59 1.79 -14.02 -1.11
N LYS A 60 2.21 -13.45 -2.24
CA LYS A 60 1.41 -12.46 -2.97
C LYS A 60 0.09 -13.06 -3.45
N THR A 61 0.10 -14.26 -4.03
CA THR A 61 -1.13 -14.93 -4.49
C THR A 61 -2.05 -15.28 -3.31
N MET A 62 -1.50 -15.74 -2.18
CA MET A 62 -2.28 -15.99 -0.95
C MET A 62 -2.94 -14.70 -0.46
N ARG A 63 -2.20 -13.59 -0.38
CA ARG A 63 -2.74 -12.28 0.03
C ARG A 63 -3.81 -11.77 -0.93
N LEU A 64 -3.61 -11.91 -2.24
CA LEU A 64 -4.62 -11.50 -3.23
C LEU A 64 -5.93 -12.30 -3.08
N ASN A 65 -5.84 -13.61 -2.84
CA ASN A 65 -7.02 -14.44 -2.61
C ASN A 65 -7.73 -14.07 -1.30
N ALA A 66 -6.98 -13.76 -0.23
CA ALA A 66 -7.54 -13.29 1.03
C ALA A 66 -8.23 -11.92 0.89
N ILE A 67 -7.61 -10.97 0.18
CA ILE A 67 -8.23 -9.67 -0.10
C ILE A 67 -9.51 -9.85 -0.92
N LYS A 68 -9.48 -10.70 -1.96
CA LYS A 68 -10.66 -11.00 -2.79
C LYS A 68 -11.81 -11.54 -1.94
N SER A 69 -11.57 -12.50 -1.06
CA SER A 69 -12.63 -13.05 -0.20
C SER A 69 -13.09 -12.04 0.86
N GLN A 70 -12.18 -11.24 1.41
CA GLN A 70 -12.52 -10.20 2.38
C GLN A 70 -13.43 -9.12 1.78
N ILE A 71 -13.14 -8.66 0.56
CA ILE A 71 -13.98 -7.67 -0.15
C ILE A 71 -15.39 -8.24 -0.36
N LEU A 72 -15.50 -9.47 -0.89
CA LEU A 72 -16.79 -10.12 -1.12
C LEU A 72 -17.57 -10.31 0.19
N SER A 73 -16.89 -10.73 1.26
CA SER A 73 -17.48 -10.89 2.59
C SER A 73 -17.99 -9.56 3.17
N LYS A 74 -17.17 -8.49 3.13
CA LYS A 74 -17.55 -7.16 3.62
C LYS A 74 -18.75 -6.59 2.87
N LEU A 75 -18.81 -6.79 1.55
CA LEU A 75 -19.93 -6.38 0.71
C LEU A 75 -21.11 -7.36 0.77
N ARG A 76 -21.00 -8.46 1.53
CA ARG A 76 -22.00 -9.52 1.67
C ARG A 76 -22.41 -10.13 0.32
N MET A 77 -21.46 -10.25 -0.60
CA MET A 77 -21.63 -10.86 -1.92
C MET A 77 -21.02 -12.26 -1.94
N LYS A 78 -21.71 -13.21 -2.57
CA LYS A 78 -21.20 -14.58 -2.76
C LYS A 78 -20.13 -14.64 -3.86
N GLU A 79 -20.34 -13.87 -4.91
CA GLU A 79 -19.47 -13.79 -6.08
C GLU A 79 -19.43 -12.36 -6.62
N ALA A 80 -18.42 -12.07 -7.46
CA ALA A 80 -18.31 -10.76 -8.08
C ALA A 80 -19.47 -10.55 -9.08
N PRO A 81 -20.12 -9.38 -9.10
CA PRO A 81 -21.17 -9.08 -10.07
C PRO A 81 -20.64 -9.22 -11.50
N ASN A 82 -21.36 -9.98 -12.33
CA ASN A 82 -21.03 -10.14 -13.74
C ASN A 82 -21.53 -8.95 -14.55
N ILE A 83 -20.81 -7.82 -14.49
CA ILE A 83 -21.15 -6.58 -15.19
C ILE A 83 -19.97 -6.17 -16.05
N SER A 84 -20.16 -6.11 -17.37
CA SER A 84 -19.15 -5.61 -18.30
C SER A 84 -19.04 -4.08 -18.24
N ARG A 85 -17.91 -3.54 -18.69
CA ARG A 85 -17.66 -2.09 -18.69
C ARG A 85 -18.72 -1.29 -19.47
N ASP A 86 -19.27 -1.86 -20.54
CA ASP A 86 -20.28 -1.19 -21.36
C ASP A 86 -21.65 -1.17 -20.68
N ILE A 87 -22.00 -2.26 -19.99
CA ILE A 87 -23.20 -2.33 -19.17
C ILE A 87 -23.09 -1.34 -18.00
N VAL A 88 -21.93 -1.20 -17.37
CA VAL A 88 -21.69 -0.17 -16.33
C VAL A 88 -22.00 1.24 -16.85
N LYS A 89 -21.55 1.60 -18.05
CA LYS A 89 -21.83 2.92 -18.65
C LYS A 89 -23.31 3.17 -18.93
N GLN A 90 -24.06 2.11 -19.21
CA GLN A 90 -25.50 2.20 -19.46
C GLN A 90 -26.30 2.23 -18.15
N LEU A 91 -25.86 1.48 -17.14
CA LEU A 91 -26.56 1.37 -15.85
C LEU A 91 -26.22 2.49 -14.86
N LEU A 92 -25.05 3.11 -14.95
CA LEU A 92 -24.68 4.22 -14.09
C LEU A 92 -25.38 5.52 -14.56
N PRO A 93 -26.32 6.08 -13.79
CA PRO A 93 -26.95 7.34 -14.15
C PRO A 93 -25.94 8.47 -14.04
N LYS A 94 -25.91 9.37 -15.03
CA LYS A 94 -25.14 10.62 -14.99
C LYS A 94 -25.84 11.67 -14.13
N ALA A 95 -26.13 11.32 -12.87
CA ALA A 95 -26.78 12.19 -11.91
C ALA A 95 -25.73 13.02 -11.16
N PRO A 96 -25.97 14.33 -10.94
CA PRO A 96 -25.07 15.18 -10.15
C PRO A 96 -24.58 14.60 -8.81
N PRO A 97 -25.44 13.95 -7.98
CA PRO A 97 -24.98 13.38 -6.70
C PRO A 97 -24.02 12.19 -6.86
N LEU A 98 -24.13 11.41 -7.93
CA LEU A 98 -23.21 10.28 -8.18
C LEU A 98 -21.84 10.80 -8.63
N GLN A 99 -21.83 11.85 -9.46
CA GLN A 99 -20.60 12.47 -9.93
C GLN A 99 -19.79 13.06 -8.76
N GLN A 100 -20.44 13.76 -7.83
CA GLN A 100 -19.78 14.30 -6.64
C GLN A 100 -19.13 13.20 -5.79
N LEU A 101 -19.75 12.01 -5.72
CA LEU A 101 -19.17 10.88 -5.01
C LEU A 101 -17.94 10.33 -5.74
N LEU A 102 -17.98 10.20 -7.07
CA LEU A 102 -16.83 9.77 -7.85
C LEU A 102 -15.66 10.77 -7.74
N ASP A 103 -15.96 12.06 -7.84
CA ASP A 103 -14.97 13.14 -7.71
C ASP A 103 -14.31 13.14 -6.32
N GLN A 104 -15.06 12.81 -5.25
CA GLN A 104 -14.53 12.70 -3.88
C GLN A 104 -13.45 11.61 -3.73
N TYR A 105 -13.60 10.48 -4.45
CA TYR A 105 -12.65 9.36 -4.41
C TYR A 105 -11.56 9.43 -5.48
N ASP A 106 -11.74 10.24 -6.54
CA ASP A 106 -10.71 10.49 -7.56
C ASP A 106 -9.50 11.24 -6.96
N VAL A 107 -9.74 12.09 -5.95
CA VAL A 107 -8.71 12.88 -5.25
C VAL A 107 -7.95 12.07 -4.19
N LEU A 108 -8.50 10.95 -3.70
CA LEU A 108 -7.88 10.10 -2.68
C LEU A 108 -6.88 9.08 -3.23
N GLY A 109 -6.57 9.14 -4.54
CA GLY A 109 -5.63 8.23 -5.20
C GLY A 109 -4.15 8.44 -4.86
N ASP A 110 -3.77 9.61 -4.31
CA ASP A 110 -2.36 9.92 -3.97
C ASP A 110 -2.19 10.57 -2.58
N ASP A 111 -3.25 11.17 -2.03
CA ASP A 111 -3.15 11.78 -0.72
C ASP A 111 -3.62 10.80 0.37
N ASN A 112 -2.67 10.15 1.03
CA ASN A 112 -2.83 9.49 2.32
C ASN A 112 -3.19 10.53 3.40
N ARG A 113 -4.42 11.06 3.35
CA ARG A 113 -4.97 11.98 4.36
C ARG A 113 -5.96 11.28 5.28
N ASP A 114 -5.79 10.00 5.48
CA ASP A 114 -6.18 9.45 6.77
C ASP A 114 -5.00 9.75 7.69
N VAL A 115 -4.96 11.00 8.19
CA VAL A 115 -4.33 11.26 9.49
C VAL A 115 -5.28 10.62 10.49
N VAL A 116 -5.29 9.29 10.50
CA VAL A 116 -5.66 8.53 11.67
C VAL A 116 -4.60 8.98 12.66
N MET A 117 -4.97 9.94 13.51
CA MET A 117 -4.26 10.12 14.75
C MET A 117 -4.46 8.78 15.44
N GLU A 118 -3.50 7.87 15.26
CA GLU A 118 -3.45 6.63 16.00
C GLU A 118 -3.51 7.05 17.46
N GLU A 119 -4.66 6.80 18.08
CA GLU A 119 -4.82 7.00 19.50
C GLU A 119 -3.78 6.07 20.14
N ASP A 120 -2.87 6.65 20.92
CA ASP A 120 -1.80 5.90 21.56
C ASP A 120 -2.39 5.07 22.70
N ASP A 121 -3.05 3.97 22.32
CA ASP A 121 -3.74 3.04 23.21
C ASP A 121 -2.76 2.15 24.00
N GLU A 122 -1.47 2.17 23.63
CA GLU A 122 -0.44 1.33 24.27
C GLU A 122 0.18 1.99 25.51
N HIS A 123 0.25 3.32 25.56
CA HIS A 123 0.89 4.03 26.67
C HIS A 123 -0.12 4.61 27.68
N ALA A 124 0.26 4.61 28.96
CA ALA A 124 -0.54 5.19 30.01
C ALA A 124 -0.61 6.72 29.89
N ILE A 125 -1.82 7.27 29.97
CA ILE A 125 -2.08 8.70 29.99
C ILE A 125 -1.96 9.18 31.44
N THR A 126 -1.16 10.23 31.67
CA THR A 126 -1.02 10.84 33.01
C THR A 126 -2.13 11.86 33.23
N GLU A 127 -3.09 11.55 34.12
CA GLU A 127 -4.21 12.45 34.43
C GLU A 127 -3.89 13.48 35.53
N THR A 128 -3.21 13.06 36.60
CA THR A 128 -2.91 13.93 37.75
C THR A 128 -1.58 13.54 38.38
N ILE A 129 -0.74 14.54 38.67
CA ILE A 129 0.54 14.36 39.36
C ILE A 129 0.44 14.98 40.75
N MET A 130 0.49 14.15 41.79
CA MET A 130 0.61 14.60 43.18
C MET A 130 2.07 14.50 43.59
N MET A 131 2.62 15.60 44.12
CA MET A 131 4.01 15.65 44.55
C MET A 131 4.15 16.06 46.01
N MET A 132 5.16 15.48 46.64
CA MET A 132 5.58 15.84 47.99
C MET A 132 6.73 16.85 47.91
N ALA A 133 6.86 17.67 48.95
CA ALA A 133 7.96 18.61 49.05
C ALA A 133 9.29 17.86 49.09
N THR A 134 10.26 18.34 48.30
CA THR A 134 11.63 17.86 48.30
C THR A 134 12.30 18.26 49.62
N GLU A 135 13.06 17.34 50.20
CA GLU A 135 13.85 17.62 51.40
C GLU A 135 14.88 18.73 51.08
N PRO A 136 14.89 19.83 51.85
CA PRO A 136 15.81 20.93 51.60
C PRO A 136 17.24 20.52 51.92
N GLU A 137 18.22 21.06 51.18
CA GLU A 137 19.63 20.84 51.47
C GLU A 137 19.95 21.21 52.93
N PRO A 138 20.88 20.49 53.59
CA PRO A 138 21.18 20.69 55.02
C PRO A 138 21.58 22.13 55.36
N VAL A 139 22.17 22.86 54.40
CA VAL A 139 22.60 24.26 54.54
C VAL A 139 21.42 25.22 54.71
N VAL A 140 20.23 24.84 54.26
CA VAL A 140 19.00 25.65 54.29
C VAL A 140 18.16 25.34 55.54
N GLN A 141 18.54 24.32 56.32
CA GLN A 141 17.87 23.93 57.56
C GLN A 141 18.44 24.74 58.73
N VAL A 142 17.64 25.65 59.29
CA VAL A 142 17.97 26.37 60.54
C VAL A 142 17.28 25.62 61.68
N ASP A 143 18.04 25.19 62.69
CA ASP A 143 17.54 24.51 63.90
C ASP A 143 16.75 23.21 63.67
N GLY A 144 16.94 22.53 62.54
CA GLY A 144 16.29 21.25 62.24
C GLY A 144 14.82 21.35 61.83
N GLU A 145 14.30 22.57 61.61
CA GLU A 145 12.95 22.81 61.09
C GLU A 145 13.00 23.33 59.65
N PRO A 146 12.43 22.62 58.66
CA PRO A 146 12.40 23.09 57.28
C PRO A 146 11.45 24.29 57.13
N ARG A 147 11.98 25.47 56.80
CA ARG A 147 11.19 26.71 56.64
C ARG A 147 10.36 26.78 55.35
N CYS A 148 10.59 25.91 54.37
CA CYS A 148 9.99 26.02 53.04
C CYS A 148 9.79 24.65 52.39
N CYS A 149 8.71 24.51 51.62
CA CYS A 149 8.45 23.36 50.76
C CYS A 149 8.96 23.69 49.35
N PHE A 150 10.03 23.02 48.91
CA PHE A 150 10.47 23.09 47.53
C PHE A 150 9.86 21.94 46.74
N PHE A 151 9.44 22.19 45.50
CA PHE A 151 8.89 21.17 44.63
C PHE A 151 9.67 21.15 43.33
N SER A 152 10.23 20.00 42.98
CA SER A 152 11.01 19.82 41.75
C SER A 152 10.36 18.78 40.84
N PHE A 153 10.14 19.13 39.57
CA PHE A 153 9.82 18.17 38.52
C PHE A 153 11.09 17.72 37.82
N THR A 154 11.27 16.40 37.69
CA THR A 154 12.36 15.81 36.89
C THR A 154 12.05 15.84 35.39
N GLN A 155 10.76 15.87 35.02
CA GLN A 155 10.30 15.90 33.65
C GLN A 155 9.88 17.32 33.24
N LYS A 156 10.19 17.69 31.99
CA LYS A 156 9.77 18.97 31.41
C LYS A 156 8.31 18.85 30.96
N ILE A 157 7.39 19.34 31.79
CA ILE A 157 5.97 19.45 31.44
C ILE A 157 5.78 20.70 30.58
N GLN A 158 5.04 20.58 29.48
CA GLN A 158 4.68 21.75 28.68
C GLN A 158 3.64 22.59 29.44
N ALA A 159 3.91 23.86 29.68
CA ALA A 159 3.06 24.73 30.51
C ALA A 159 1.62 24.88 29.97
N ASN A 160 1.43 24.75 28.65
CA ASN A 160 0.11 24.78 28.01
C ASN A 160 -0.76 23.54 28.29
N ARG A 161 -0.22 22.50 28.93
CA ARG A 161 -0.96 21.28 29.31
C ARG A 161 -1.35 21.25 30.79
N ILE A 162 -1.06 22.32 31.54
CA ILE A 162 -1.43 22.46 32.95
C ILE A 162 -2.79 23.15 33.01
N VAL A 163 -3.77 22.52 33.69
CA VAL A 163 -5.17 22.97 33.82
C VAL A 163 -5.47 23.35 35.26
#